data_AF-A0A937JDG7-F1
#
_entry.id   AF-A0A937JDG7-F1
#
_cell.length_a   1.000
_cell.length_b   1.000
_cell.length_c   1.000
_cell.angle_alpha   90.00
_cell.angle_beta   90.00
_cell.angle_gamma   90.00
#
_symmetry.space_group_name_H-M   'P 1'
#
loop_
_entity.id
_entity.type
_entity.pdbx_description
1 polymer ?
#
loop_
_entity_poly.entity_id
_entity_poly.type
_entity_poly.pdbx_seq_one_letter_code
_entity_poly.pdbx_strand_id
1 'polypeptide(L)'
;MQFLPKLENQTENEFISELMADCLDLHVFAKAATIQTLDKKNQTGIMSFYLEYGDEPQYELLRLLGFYSEINPEAQKDMLPKINELAAKARSYINKLNKQSPETRRIRGSAEYLYLEGASPEEIVTEMIDTGVLAEFDSNKKALFDNHLNKINLYLNNFPSHSKIEEIKQKEDWDTLDLGAIEELERKNNELTSILVKRENLH
;
A
#
# COMPACT_ATOMS: atom_id res chain seq x y z
N MET A 1 8.04 -11.13 4.91
CA MET A 1 8.19 -9.74 5.38
C MET A 1 7.76 -9.62 6.84
N GLN A 2 8.35 -8.69 7.61
CA GLN A 2 8.01 -8.46 9.02
C GLN A 2 8.17 -6.98 9.40
N PHE A 3 7.21 -6.44 10.16
CA PHE A 3 7.34 -5.17 10.88
C PHE A 3 7.95 -5.45 12.27
N LEU A 4 9.10 -4.87 12.59
CA LEU A 4 9.75 -5.10 13.88
C LEU A 4 9.21 -4.16 14.97
N PRO A 5 9.09 -4.62 16.23
CA PRO A 5 8.82 -3.72 17.35
C PRO A 5 10.01 -2.80 17.60
N LYS A 6 9.75 -1.62 18.16
CA LYS A 6 10.78 -0.73 18.69
C LYS A 6 11.67 -1.49 19.68
N LEU A 7 12.99 -1.37 19.54
CA LEU A 7 13.95 -1.90 20.50
C LEU A 7 14.19 -0.93 21.66
N GLU A 8 14.60 -1.44 22.83
CA GLU A 8 14.88 -0.61 24.01
C GLU A 8 16.00 0.40 23.78
N ASN A 9 16.99 0.04 22.96
CA ASN A 9 18.14 0.88 22.63
C ASN A 9 17.90 1.82 21.44
N GLN A 10 16.70 1.80 20.84
CA GLN A 10 16.37 2.58 19.66
C GLN A 10 15.74 3.92 20.05
N THR A 11 16.22 5.00 19.43
CA THR A 11 15.60 6.33 19.55
C THR A 11 14.23 6.35 18.87
N GLU A 12 13.38 7.32 19.22
CA GLU A 12 12.07 7.46 18.56
C GLU A 12 12.24 7.78 17.07
N ASN A 13 13.19 8.63 16.70
CA ASN A 13 13.44 8.98 15.30
C ASN A 13 13.94 7.79 14.46
N GLU A 14 14.79 6.93 15.03
CA GLU A 14 15.20 5.67 14.38
C GLU A 14 14.00 4.75 14.18
N PHE A 15 13.16 4.58 15.21
CA PHE A 15 11.95 3.74 15.11
C PHE A 15 10.98 4.26 14.05
N ILE A 16 10.73 5.57 14.02
CA ILE A 16 9.88 6.21 13.03
C ILE A 16 10.42 6.02 11.61
N SER A 17 11.73 6.19 11.42
CA SER A 17 12.37 6.00 10.12
C SER A 17 12.28 4.54 9.66
N GLU A 18 12.52 3.58 10.55
CA GLU A 18 12.33 2.15 10.25
C GLU A 18 10.87 1.83 9.88
N LEU A 19 9.89 2.40 10.59
CA LEU A 19 8.48 2.21 10.25
C LEU A 19 8.13 2.73 8.85
N MET A 20 8.74 3.86 8.42
CA MET A 20 8.55 4.37 7.06
C MET A 20 9.08 3.39 6.01
N ALA A 21 10.29 2.85 6.21
CA ALA A 21 10.86 1.84 5.32
C ALA A 21 10.00 0.58 5.26
N ASP A 22 9.63 0.04 6.42
CA ASP A 22 8.77 -1.15 6.50
C ASP A 22 7.39 -0.92 5.83
N CYS A 23 6.84 0.31 5.85
CA CYS A 23 5.62 0.63 5.11
C CYS A 23 5.82 0.57 3.58
N LEU A 24 6.94 1.09 3.08
CA LEU A 24 7.27 1.06 1.64
C LEU A 24 7.52 -0.38 1.17
N ASP A 25 8.26 -1.15 1.94
CA ASP A 25 8.47 -2.57 1.68
C ASP A 25 7.13 -3.34 1.68
N LEU A 26 6.19 -2.93 2.54
CA LEU A 26 4.87 -3.57 2.62
C LEU A 26 4.02 -3.24 1.40
N HIS A 27 4.10 -2.02 0.89
CA HIS A 27 3.50 -1.65 -0.39
C HIS A 27 4.04 -2.55 -1.51
N VAL A 28 5.36 -2.66 -1.64
CA VAL A 28 6.00 -3.53 -2.65
C VAL A 28 5.57 -4.98 -2.45
N PHE A 29 5.62 -5.52 -1.24
CA PHE A 29 5.24 -6.90 -0.96
C PHE A 29 3.75 -7.20 -1.25
N ALA A 30 2.86 -6.27 -0.92
CA ALA A 30 1.42 -6.40 -1.12
C ALA A 30 1.02 -6.26 -2.60
N LYS A 31 1.71 -5.41 -3.36
CA LYS A 31 1.33 -5.00 -4.72
C LYS A 31 2.29 -5.46 -5.82
N ALA A 32 3.39 -6.15 -5.49
CA ALA A 32 4.45 -6.53 -6.43
C ALA A 32 3.92 -7.12 -7.75
N ALA A 33 2.99 -8.07 -7.67
CA ALA A 33 2.45 -8.75 -8.84
C ALA A 33 1.66 -7.82 -9.79
N THR A 34 1.14 -6.71 -9.27
CA THR A 34 0.49 -5.66 -10.07
C THR A 34 1.52 -4.64 -10.55
N ILE A 35 2.34 -4.11 -9.64
CA ILE A 35 3.35 -3.07 -9.93
C ILE A 35 4.35 -3.51 -10.99
N GLN A 36 4.82 -4.76 -10.95
CA GLN A 36 5.79 -5.30 -11.91
C GLN A 36 5.28 -5.33 -13.35
N THR A 37 3.97 -5.25 -13.56
CA THR A 37 3.36 -5.21 -14.90
C THR A 37 3.19 -3.79 -15.46
N LEU A 38 3.42 -2.77 -14.62
CA LEU A 38 3.27 -1.36 -14.97
C LEU A 38 4.62 -0.74 -15.38
N ASP A 39 4.58 0.27 -16.24
CA ASP A 39 5.73 1.13 -16.48
C ASP A 39 6.04 2.04 -15.27
N LYS A 40 7.24 2.62 -15.23
CA LYS A 40 7.70 3.45 -14.09
C LYS A 40 6.78 4.64 -13.79
N LYS A 41 6.16 5.23 -14.82
CA LYS A 41 5.26 6.38 -14.65
C LYS A 41 4.00 5.94 -13.90
N ASN A 42 3.40 4.84 -14.32
CA ASN A 42 2.21 4.28 -13.69
C ASN A 42 2.49 3.71 -12.29
N GLN A 43 3.70 3.20 -12.03
CA GLN A 43 4.12 2.79 -10.69
C GLN A 43 4.20 3.97 -9.71
N THR A 44 4.72 5.12 -10.14
CA THR A 44 4.83 6.31 -9.29
C THR A 44 3.45 6.87 -8.98
N GLY A 45 2.61 7.00 -10.02
CA GLY A 45 1.26 7.51 -9.86
C GLY A 45 0.41 6.66 -8.92
N ILE A 46 0.40 5.33 -9.11
CA ILE A 46 -0.43 4.45 -8.29
C ILE A 46 -0.07 4.53 -6.80
N MET A 47 1.21 4.75 -6.47
CA MET A 47 1.66 4.93 -5.09
C MET A 47 1.07 6.20 -4.47
N SER A 48 1.13 7.34 -5.17
CA SER A 48 0.54 8.59 -4.68
C SER A 48 -0.96 8.46 -4.46
N PHE A 49 -1.66 7.79 -5.37
CA PHE A 49 -3.08 7.52 -5.21
C PHE A 49 -3.37 6.67 -3.95
N TYR A 50 -2.58 5.61 -3.70
CA TYR A 50 -2.74 4.82 -2.48
C TYR A 50 -2.39 5.60 -1.21
N LEU A 51 -1.40 6.49 -1.27
CA LEU A 51 -1.07 7.37 -0.15
C LEU A 51 -2.23 8.30 0.20
N GLU A 52 -3.07 8.69 -0.74
CA GLU A 52 -4.22 9.55 -0.47
C GLU A 52 -5.49 8.76 -0.12
N TYR A 53 -5.83 7.73 -0.89
CA TYR A 53 -7.12 7.02 -0.81
C TYR A 53 -7.03 5.58 -0.31
N GLY A 54 -5.82 5.02 -0.20
CA GLY A 54 -5.61 3.65 0.26
C GLY A 54 -5.97 3.48 1.74
N ASP A 55 -6.73 2.42 2.02
CA ASP A 55 -7.19 2.04 3.35
C ASP A 55 -6.32 0.97 4.02
N GLU A 56 -5.26 0.53 3.33
CA GLU A 56 -4.33 -0.43 3.91
C GLU A 56 -3.48 0.27 4.99
N PRO A 57 -3.17 -0.44 6.09
CA PRO A 57 -2.56 0.18 7.26
C PRO A 57 -1.20 0.83 6.99
N GLN A 58 -0.45 0.36 5.96
CA GLN A 58 0.80 1.01 5.56
C GLN A 58 0.60 2.44 5.05
N TYR A 59 -0.51 2.72 4.35
CA TYR A 59 -0.75 4.05 3.80
C TYR A 59 -1.28 5.00 4.88
N GLU A 60 -2.15 4.52 5.77
CA GLU A 60 -2.55 5.27 6.98
C GLU A 60 -1.33 5.65 7.82
N LEU A 61 -0.40 4.71 8.00
CA LEU A 61 0.82 4.94 8.75
C LEU A 61 1.76 5.90 8.02
N LEU A 62 2.00 5.74 6.71
CA LEU A 62 2.83 6.66 5.92
C LEU A 62 2.32 8.10 5.95
N ARG A 63 1.00 8.31 5.81
CA ARG A 63 0.39 9.64 5.92
C ARG A 63 0.72 10.29 7.26
N LEU A 64 0.68 9.52 8.35
CA LEU A 64 0.95 10.06 9.68
C LEU A 64 2.46 10.29 9.93
N LEU A 65 3.31 9.39 9.45
CA LEU A 65 4.77 9.50 9.58
C LEU A 65 5.35 10.63 8.73
N GLY A 66 4.75 10.92 7.57
CA GLY A 66 5.20 11.99 6.66
C GLY A 66 5.20 13.39 7.30
N PHE A 67 4.35 13.64 8.30
CA PHE A 67 4.30 14.91 9.03
C PHE A 67 4.97 14.86 10.40
N TYR A 68 5.47 13.69 10.83
CA TYR A 68 5.97 13.51 12.20
C TYR A 68 7.18 14.40 12.52
N SER A 69 8.09 14.61 11.56
CA SER A 69 9.24 15.51 11.74
C SER A 69 8.88 17.00 11.74
N GLU A 70 7.75 17.35 11.14
CA GLU A 70 7.35 18.75 10.87
C GLU A 70 6.55 19.38 12.01
N ILE A 71 6.10 18.57 12.96
CA ILE A 71 5.29 19.01 14.10
C ILE A 71 6.14 19.23 15.35
N ASN A 72 5.61 20.00 16.30
CA ASN A 72 6.31 20.27 17.55
C ASN A 72 6.46 19.01 18.44
N PRO A 73 7.45 18.97 19.36
CA PRO A 73 7.72 17.78 20.18
C PRO A 73 6.57 17.31 21.09
N GLU A 74 5.67 18.20 21.50
CA GLU A 74 4.49 17.80 22.29
C GLU A 74 3.51 17.04 21.41
N ALA A 75 3.22 17.56 20.22
CA ALA A 75 2.39 16.88 19.23
C ALA A 75 2.99 15.55 18.75
N GLN A 76 4.33 15.43 18.65
CA GLN A 76 5.00 14.17 18.35
C GLN A 76 4.68 13.10 19.40
N LYS A 77 4.79 13.45 20.69
CA LYS A 77 4.46 12.54 21.79
C LYS A 77 2.99 12.11 21.77
N ASP A 78 2.09 13.04 21.46
CA ASP A 78 0.65 12.76 21.37
C ASP A 78 0.30 11.85 20.19
N MET A 79 1.11 11.84 19.12
CA MET A 79 0.94 10.94 17.97
C MET A 79 1.50 9.54 18.19
N LEU A 80 2.49 9.35 19.07
CA LEU A 80 3.12 8.05 19.31
C LEU A 80 2.13 6.91 19.63
N PRO A 81 1.09 7.09 20.47
CA PRO A 81 0.08 6.05 20.69
C PRO A 81 -0.62 5.63 19.39
N LYS A 82 -0.95 6.59 18.52
CA LYS A 82 -1.61 6.32 17.24
C LYS A 82 -0.69 5.60 16.26
N ILE A 83 0.59 5.99 16.22
CA ILE A 83 1.64 5.32 15.43
C ILE A 83 1.77 3.87 15.84
N ASN A 84 1.85 3.61 17.15
CA ASN A 84 1.96 2.25 17.67
C ASN A 84 0.72 1.40 17.38
N GLU A 85 -0.49 1.98 17.47
CA GLU A 85 -1.74 1.31 17.09
C GLU A 85 -1.71 0.91 15.60
N LEU A 86 -1.34 1.82 14.71
CA LEU A 86 -1.25 1.58 13.27
C LEU A 86 -0.16 0.57 12.93
N ALA A 87 1.01 0.65 13.58
CA ALA A 87 2.08 -0.34 13.42
C ALA A 87 1.64 -1.76 13.84
N ALA A 88 0.82 -1.89 14.89
CA ALA A 88 0.23 -3.17 15.29
C ALA A 88 -0.79 -3.70 14.27
N LYS A 89 -1.60 -2.81 13.67
CA LYS A 89 -2.50 -3.16 12.56
C LYS A 89 -1.71 -3.61 11.33
N ALA A 90 -0.63 -2.91 10.98
CA ALA A 90 0.24 -3.25 9.86
C ALA A 90 0.91 -4.61 10.06
N ARG A 91 1.41 -4.92 11.27
CA ARG A 91 1.88 -6.28 11.65
C ARG A 91 0.82 -7.35 11.45
N SER A 92 -0.41 -7.07 11.89
CA SER A 92 -1.53 -8.00 11.72
C SER A 92 -1.88 -8.22 10.25
N TYR A 93 -1.76 -7.17 9.43
CA TYR A 93 -1.96 -7.24 8.00
C TYR A 93 -0.88 -8.05 7.28
N ILE A 94 0.40 -7.84 7.62
CA ILE A 94 1.52 -8.67 7.15
C ILE A 94 1.27 -10.15 7.43
N ASN A 95 0.81 -10.49 8.63
CA ASN A 95 0.51 -11.88 8.99
C ASN A 95 -0.60 -12.50 8.12
N LYS A 96 -1.53 -11.68 7.60
CA LYS A 96 -2.52 -12.13 6.61
C LYS A 96 -1.87 -12.30 5.24
N LEU A 97 -1.08 -11.33 4.79
CA LEU A 97 -0.41 -11.37 3.48
C LEU A 97 0.63 -12.50 3.35
N ASN A 98 1.36 -12.80 4.43
CA ASN A 98 2.33 -13.91 4.48
C ASN A 98 1.66 -15.29 4.31
N LYS A 99 0.35 -15.40 4.59
CA LYS A 99 -0.45 -16.63 4.37
C LYS A 99 -1.07 -16.71 2.98
N GLN A 100 -0.93 -15.66 2.17
CA GLN A 100 -1.47 -15.59 0.81
C GLN A 100 -0.39 -15.96 -0.21
N SER A 101 -0.81 -16.59 -1.31
CA SER A 101 0.04 -16.75 -2.48
C SER A 101 0.22 -15.41 -3.21
N PRO A 102 1.27 -15.24 -4.03
CA PRO A 102 1.41 -14.05 -4.88
C PRO A 102 0.18 -13.77 -5.75
N GLU A 103 -0.46 -14.81 -6.28
CA GLU A 103 -1.66 -14.72 -7.12
C GLU A 103 -2.85 -14.19 -6.31
N THR A 104 -2.99 -14.64 -5.06
CA THR A 104 -4.03 -14.14 -4.16
C THR A 104 -3.82 -12.66 -3.82
N ARG A 105 -2.56 -12.23 -3.63
CA ARG A 105 -2.22 -10.83 -3.38
C ARG A 105 -2.51 -9.96 -4.61
N ARG A 106 -2.25 -10.46 -5.81
CA ARG A 106 -2.51 -9.75 -7.09
C ARG A 106 -3.95 -9.29 -7.23
N ILE A 107 -4.92 -10.07 -6.72
CA ILE A 107 -6.37 -9.76 -6.85
C ILE A 107 -6.68 -8.33 -6.45
N ARG A 108 -6.24 -7.89 -5.26
CA ARG A 108 -6.56 -6.57 -4.74
C ARG A 108 -5.91 -5.46 -5.58
N GLY A 109 -4.61 -5.59 -5.86
CA GLY A 109 -3.88 -4.61 -6.65
C GLY A 109 -4.41 -4.49 -8.08
N SER A 110 -4.78 -5.60 -8.73
CA SER A 110 -5.39 -5.59 -10.06
C SER A 110 -6.77 -4.92 -10.05
N ALA A 111 -7.61 -5.19 -9.06
CA ALA A 111 -8.92 -4.55 -8.95
C ALA A 111 -8.80 -3.03 -8.78
N GLU A 112 -7.91 -2.58 -7.91
CA GLU A 112 -7.66 -1.17 -7.67
C GLU A 112 -7.09 -0.48 -8.92
N TYR A 113 -6.16 -1.13 -9.63
CA TYR A 113 -5.61 -0.60 -10.88
C TYR A 113 -6.66 -0.49 -11.98
N LEU A 114 -7.47 -1.52 -12.21
CA LEU A 114 -8.52 -1.49 -13.23
C LEU A 114 -9.58 -0.42 -12.92
N TYR A 115 -9.90 -0.22 -11.64
CA TYR A 115 -10.79 0.86 -11.22
C TYR A 115 -10.20 2.24 -11.51
N LEU A 116 -8.89 2.42 -11.26
CA LEU A 116 -8.17 3.64 -11.63
C LEU A 116 -8.22 3.91 -13.12
N GLU A 117 -8.22 2.87 -13.96
CA GLU A 117 -8.37 2.97 -15.42
C GLU A 117 -9.83 3.17 -15.87
N GLY A 118 -10.77 3.28 -14.93
CA GLY A 118 -12.16 3.65 -15.17
C GLY A 118 -13.13 2.47 -15.30
N ALA A 119 -12.68 1.24 -15.04
CA ALA A 119 -13.56 0.07 -15.06
C ALA A 119 -14.50 0.05 -13.85
N SER A 120 -15.77 -0.25 -14.09
CA SER A 120 -16.75 -0.53 -13.03
C SER A 120 -16.43 -1.84 -12.29
N PRO A 121 -16.91 -2.03 -11.05
CA PRO A 121 -16.72 -3.28 -10.31
C PRO A 121 -17.11 -4.55 -11.09
N GLU A 122 -18.19 -4.50 -11.87
CA GLU A 122 -18.64 -5.61 -12.71
C GLU A 122 -17.69 -5.89 -13.89
N GLU A 123 -17.19 -4.85 -14.55
CA GLU A 123 -16.18 -4.97 -15.61
C GLU A 123 -14.88 -5.55 -15.05
N ILE A 124 -14.47 -5.11 -13.86
CA ILE A 124 -13.29 -5.63 -13.15
C ILE A 124 -13.44 -7.13 -12.89
N VAL A 125 -14.57 -7.58 -12.33
CA VAL A 125 -14.80 -9.01 -12.07
C VAL A 125 -14.73 -9.81 -13.37
N THR A 126 -15.36 -9.31 -14.43
CA THR A 126 -15.41 -9.97 -15.74
C THR A 126 -14.01 -10.11 -16.32
N GLU A 127 -13.26 -9.01 -16.43
CA GLU A 127 -11.88 -8.99 -16.92
C GLU A 127 -10.97 -9.93 -16.11
N MET A 128 -11.11 -9.92 -14.78
CA MET A 128 -10.32 -10.76 -13.89
C MET A 128 -10.67 -12.25 -14.00
N ILE A 129 -11.90 -12.61 -14.36
CA ILE A 129 -12.27 -13.99 -14.69
C ILE A 129 -11.67 -14.38 -16.05
N ASP A 130 -11.86 -13.55 -17.07
CA ASP A 130 -11.41 -13.82 -18.44
C ASP A 130 -9.88 -13.97 -18.53
N THR A 131 -9.14 -13.19 -17.75
CA THR A 131 -7.67 -13.26 -17.65
C THR A 131 -7.16 -14.30 -16.64
N GLY A 132 -8.06 -15.04 -15.98
CA GLY A 132 -7.72 -16.11 -15.03
C GLY A 132 -7.16 -15.64 -13.69
N VAL A 133 -7.32 -14.36 -13.33
CA VAL A 133 -6.98 -13.86 -11.98
C VAL A 133 -7.98 -14.38 -10.94
N LEU A 134 -9.24 -14.50 -11.34
CA LEU A 134 -10.35 -15.01 -10.54
C LEU A 134 -10.91 -16.28 -11.20
N ALA A 135 -11.32 -17.23 -10.36
CA ALA A 135 -12.02 -18.41 -10.84
C ALA A 135 -13.49 -18.08 -11.14
N GLU A 136 -13.99 -18.50 -12.30
CA GLU A 136 -15.41 -18.35 -12.65
C GLU A 136 -16.31 -19.19 -11.73
N PHE A 137 -15.84 -20.39 -11.35
CA PHE A 137 -16.60 -21.37 -10.57
C PHE A 137 -15.84 -21.89 -9.35
N ASP A 138 -16.58 -22.31 -8.32
CA ASP A 138 -16.04 -23.06 -7.18
C ASP A 138 -15.86 -24.56 -7.49
N SER A 139 -15.39 -25.34 -6.51
CA SER A 139 -15.22 -26.79 -6.63
C SER A 139 -16.52 -27.56 -6.91
N ASN A 140 -17.68 -26.96 -6.68
CA ASN A 140 -19.01 -27.52 -6.91
C ASN A 140 -19.67 -26.97 -8.19
N LYS A 141 -18.91 -26.26 -9.05
CA LYS A 141 -19.40 -25.60 -10.27
C LYS A 141 -20.41 -24.48 -10.02
N LYS A 142 -20.44 -23.90 -8.83
CA LYS A 142 -21.24 -22.70 -8.54
C LYS A 142 -20.50 -21.47 -9.01
N ALA A 143 -21.19 -20.58 -9.73
CA ALA A 143 -20.62 -19.31 -10.17
C ALA A 143 -20.18 -18.46 -8.98
N LEU A 144 -18.98 -17.86 -9.08
CA LEU A 144 -18.37 -17.05 -8.03
C LEU A 144 -18.49 -15.55 -8.28
N PHE A 145 -19.11 -15.12 -9.38
CA PHE A 145 -19.20 -13.72 -9.79
C PHE A 145 -19.65 -12.78 -8.66
N ASP A 146 -20.80 -13.05 -8.04
CA ASP A 146 -21.33 -12.20 -6.96
C ASP A 146 -20.40 -12.16 -5.72
N ASN A 147 -19.73 -13.26 -5.41
CA ASN A 147 -18.77 -13.31 -4.31
C ASN A 147 -17.54 -12.44 -4.62
N HIS A 148 -17.06 -12.49 -5.87
CA HIS A 148 -15.96 -11.66 -6.33
C HIS A 148 -16.34 -10.19 -6.37
N LEU A 149 -17.54 -9.87 -6.87
CA LEU A 149 -18.08 -8.51 -6.92
C LEU A 149 -18.15 -7.88 -5.53
N ASN A 150 -18.69 -8.61 -4.55
CA ASN A 150 -18.72 -8.16 -3.16
C ASN A 150 -17.32 -7.88 -2.62
N LYS A 151 -16.35 -8.76 -2.92
CA LYS A 151 -14.97 -8.61 -2.48
C LYS A 151 -14.26 -7.42 -3.14
N ILE A 152 -14.49 -7.21 -4.43
CA ILE A 152 -13.93 -6.07 -5.18
C ILE A 152 -14.52 -4.75 -4.67
N ASN A 153 -15.83 -4.68 -4.44
CA ASN A 153 -16.46 -3.50 -3.84
C ASN A 153 -15.87 -3.14 -2.47
N LEU A 154 -15.51 -4.14 -1.65
CA LEU A 154 -14.83 -3.88 -0.38
C LEU A 154 -13.44 -3.25 -0.55
N TYR A 155 -12.70 -3.62 -1.59
CA TYR A 155 -11.38 -3.01 -1.89
C TYR A 155 -11.49 -1.57 -2.36
N LEU A 156 -12.57 -1.25 -3.07
CA LEU A 156 -12.78 0.04 -3.72
C LEU A 156 -13.59 1.03 -2.88
N ASN A 157 -14.12 0.62 -1.73
CA ASN A 157 -15.09 1.40 -0.95
C ASN A 157 -14.59 2.80 -0.53
N ASN A 158 -13.29 2.98 -0.36
CA ASN A 158 -12.68 4.25 0.04
C ASN A 158 -12.18 5.08 -1.15
N PHE A 159 -12.34 4.59 -2.38
CA PHE A 159 -11.83 5.27 -3.57
C PHE A 159 -12.82 6.34 -4.04
N PRO A 160 -12.33 7.48 -4.55
CA PRO A 160 -13.15 8.51 -5.18
C PRO A 160 -13.86 7.96 -6.43
N SER A 161 -14.94 8.62 -6.83
CA SER A 161 -15.65 8.28 -8.07
C SER A 161 -14.74 8.45 -9.30
N HIS A 162 -15.02 7.74 -10.39
CA HIS A 162 -14.29 7.88 -11.65
C HIS A 162 -14.20 9.34 -12.13
N SER A 163 -15.26 10.13 -11.98
CA SER A 163 -15.23 11.56 -12.34
C SER A 163 -14.17 12.33 -11.56
N LYS A 164 -14.02 12.04 -10.26
CA LYS A 164 -13.03 12.68 -9.40
C LYS A 164 -11.63 12.15 -9.68
N ILE A 165 -11.49 10.86 -9.99
CA ILE A 165 -10.22 10.28 -10.45
C ILE A 165 -9.75 10.99 -11.72
N GLU A 166 -10.61 11.11 -12.73
CA GLU A 166 -10.28 11.80 -13.98
C GLU A 166 -9.94 13.27 -13.77
N GLU A 167 -10.63 13.97 -12.86
CA GLU A 167 -10.23 15.32 -12.46
C GLU A 167 -8.83 15.37 -11.85
N ILE A 168 -8.46 14.40 -11.01
CA ILE A 168 -7.12 14.31 -10.41
C ILE A 168 -6.08 14.08 -11.50
N LYS A 169 -6.33 13.10 -12.40
CA LYS A 169 -5.45 12.81 -13.55
C LYS A 169 -5.24 14.02 -14.48
N GLN A 170 -6.21 14.95 -14.53
CA GLN A 170 -6.17 16.16 -15.38
C GLN A 170 -5.62 17.41 -14.67
N LYS A 171 -5.83 17.55 -13.35
CA LYS A 171 -5.40 18.70 -12.54
C LYS A 171 -3.97 18.58 -12.07
N GLU A 172 -3.59 17.37 -11.71
CA GLU A 172 -2.22 17.06 -11.34
C GLU A 172 -1.59 16.45 -12.59
N ASP A 173 -0.55 17.12 -13.09
CA ASP A 173 0.49 16.37 -13.76
C ASP A 173 0.84 15.27 -12.76
N TRP A 174 0.62 13.98 -13.08
CA TRP A 174 1.02 12.85 -12.23
C TRP A 174 2.49 12.95 -11.77
N ASP A 175 3.25 13.85 -12.39
CA ASP A 175 4.61 14.32 -12.08
C ASP A 175 4.73 15.27 -10.85
N THR A 176 3.65 15.77 -10.23
CA THR A 176 3.72 16.82 -9.18
C THR A 176 3.14 16.48 -7.81
N LEU A 177 2.63 15.25 -7.61
CA LEU A 177 2.37 14.72 -6.26
C LEU A 177 3.72 14.34 -5.61
N ASP A 178 4.45 15.40 -5.29
CA ASP A 178 5.74 15.50 -4.62
C ASP A 178 6.73 14.38 -4.99
N LEU A 179 7.28 14.44 -6.21
CA LEU A 179 8.55 13.79 -6.53
C LEU A 179 9.61 14.11 -5.46
N GLY A 180 9.52 15.24 -4.74
CA GLY A 180 10.36 15.52 -3.58
C GLY A 180 10.08 14.55 -2.42
N ALA A 181 8.83 14.29 -2.06
CA ALA A 181 8.48 13.33 -1.01
C ALA A 181 8.76 11.88 -1.43
N ILE A 182 8.54 11.51 -2.69
CA ILE A 182 8.85 10.16 -3.21
C ILE A 182 10.36 9.97 -3.39
N GLU A 183 11.10 10.94 -3.94
CA GLU A 183 12.57 10.89 -4.00
C GLU A 183 13.19 10.97 -2.60
N GLU A 184 12.58 11.69 -1.66
CA GLU A 184 13.03 11.74 -0.27
C GLU A 184 12.66 10.45 0.49
N LEU A 185 11.53 9.83 0.18
CA LEU A 185 11.17 8.48 0.64
C LEU A 185 12.09 7.41 0.02
N GLU A 186 12.43 7.49 -1.25
CA GLU A 186 13.35 6.58 -1.94
C GLU A 186 14.80 6.80 -1.49
N ARG A 187 15.22 8.05 -1.27
CA ARG A 187 16.53 8.38 -0.68
C ARG A 187 16.61 7.88 0.75
N LYS A 188 15.58 8.15 1.57
CA LYS A 188 15.47 7.59 2.93
C LYS A 188 15.42 6.06 2.87
N ASN A 189 14.72 5.45 1.93
CA ASN A 189 14.66 3.99 1.77
C ASN A 189 16.03 3.40 1.41
N ASN A 190 16.78 4.03 0.50
CA ASN A 190 18.14 3.61 0.15
C ASN A 190 19.11 3.76 1.33
N GLU A 191 18.98 4.83 2.11
CA GLU A 191 19.73 5.03 3.37
C GLU A 191 19.33 4.02 4.45
N LEU A 192 18.03 3.68 4.58
CA LEU A 192 17.49 2.73 5.55
C LEU A 192 17.79 1.27 5.19
N THR A 193 17.77 0.92 3.90
CA THR A 193 18.18 -0.39 3.39
C THR A 193 19.65 -0.64 3.70
N SER A 194 20.50 0.40 3.64
CA SER A 194 21.90 0.34 4.09
C SER A 194 22.04 0.01 5.58
N ILE A 195 21.12 0.49 6.42
CA ILE A 195 21.08 0.24 7.87
C ILE A 195 20.55 -1.18 8.17
N LEU A 196 19.51 -1.62 7.47
CA LEU A 196 18.93 -2.97 7.62
C LEU A 196 19.90 -4.07 7.16
N VAL A 197 20.61 -3.87 6.03
CA VAL A 197 21.67 -4.78 5.57
C VAL A 197 22.81 -4.86 6.60
N LYS A 198 23.15 -3.77 7.31
CA LYS A 198 24.12 -3.82 8.41
C LYS A 198 23.62 -4.64 9.61
N ARG A 199 22.32 -4.65 9.88
CA ARG A 199 21.70 -5.42 10.96
C ARG A 199 21.63 -6.92 10.67
N GLU A 200 21.35 -7.31 9.43
CA GLU A 200 21.41 -8.73 9.01
C GLU A 200 22.83 -9.30 9.06
N ASN A 201 23.85 -8.47 8.87
CA ASN A 201 25.26 -8.87 8.98
C ASN A 201 25.82 -8.89 10.42
N LEU A 202 25.03 -8.45 11.41
CA LEU A 202 25.39 -8.44 12.84
C LEU A 202 24.77 -9.60 13.64
N HIS A 203 24.00 -10.47 12.97
CA HIS A 203 23.42 -11.72 13.49
C HIS A 203 23.96 -12.92 12.72
#